data_AF-A3IM21-F1
#
_entry.id   AF-A3IM21-F1
#
_cell.length_a   1.000
_cell.length_b   1.000
_cell.length_c   1.000
_cell.angle_alpha   90.00
_cell.angle_beta   90.00
_cell.angle_gamma   90.00
#
_symmetry.space_group_name_H-M   'P 1'
#
loop_
_entity.id
_entity.type
_entity.pdbx_description
1 polymer ?
#
loop_
_entity_poly.entity_id
_entity_poly.type
_entity_poly.pdbx_seq_one_letter_code
_entity_poly.pdbx_strand_id
1 'polypeptide(L)' 'MMLEKLIVFLQDELDIPADQVNLALRDTQAIPCQVPMQLWKYGLINMTQLEKIFDWLE' A
#
# COMPACT_ATOMS: atom_id res chain seq x y z
N MET A 1 -13.85 -2.70 3.99
CA MET A 1 -14.15 -1.58 3.07
C MET A 1 -12.94 -0.68 2.79
N MET A 2 -12.31 -0.01 3.78
CA MET A 2 -11.18 0.91 3.50
C MET A 2 -9.92 0.20 2.94
N LEU A 3 -9.56 -0.96 3.52
CA LEU A 3 -8.41 -1.75 3.05
C LEU A 3 -8.56 -2.24 1.61
N GLU A 4 -9.76 -2.66 1.23
CA GLU A 4 -10.06 -3.12 -0.14
C GLU A 4 -9.92 -1.99 -1.16
N LYS A 5 -10.39 -0.78 -0.83
CA LYS A 5 -10.20 0.40 -1.68
C LYS A 5 -8.72 0.77 -1.83
N LEU A 6 -7.94 0.65 -0.74
CA LEU A 6 -6.51 0.87 -0.78
C LEU A 6 -5.83 -0.14 -1.71
N ILE A 7 -6.17 -1.43 -1.62
CA ILE A 7 -5.60 -2.46 -2.50
C ILE A 7 -5.88 -2.14 -3.98
N VAL A 8 -7.10 -1.73 -4.31
CA VAL A 8 -7.46 -1.34 -5.68
C VAL A 8 -6.65 -0.12 -6.12
N PHE A 9 -6.53 0.91 -5.29
CA PHE A 9 -5.71 2.08 -5.59
C PHE A 9 -4.23 1.71 -5.84
N LEU A 10 -3.65 0.85 -5.00
CA LEU A 10 -2.27 0.41 -5.16
C LEU A 10 -2.06 -0.34 -6.49
N GLN A 11 -3.03 -1.14 -6.92
CA GLN A 11 -2.94 -1.93 -8.15
C GLN A 11 -3.23 -1.10 -9.40
N ASP A 12 -4.28 -0.28 -9.39
CA ASP A 12 -4.73 0.45 -10.58
C ASP A 12 -3.99 1.79 -10.77
N GLU A 13 -3.76 2.54 -9.69
CA GLU A 13 -3.21 3.92 -9.77
C GLU A 13 -1.69 3.98 -9.57
N LEU A 14 -1.10 2.96 -8.95
CA LEU A 14 0.34 2.87 -8.70
C LEU A 14 1.02 1.70 -9.41
N ASP A 15 0.25 0.87 -10.14
CA ASP A 15 0.74 -0.30 -10.88
C ASP A 15 1.55 -1.27 -10.00
N ILE A 16 1.18 -1.38 -8.72
CA ILE A 16 1.86 -2.27 -7.78
C ILE A 16 1.28 -3.67 -7.96
N PRO A 17 2.12 -4.67 -8.30
CA PRO A 17 1.64 -6.04 -8.52
C PRO A 17 0.96 -6.61 -7.28
N ALA A 18 -0.09 -7.40 -7.48
CA ALA A 18 -0.85 -8.02 -6.40
C ALA A 18 0.05 -8.85 -5.45
N ASP A 19 1.09 -9.51 -5.94
CA ASP A 19 2.04 -10.25 -5.12
C ASP A 19 2.82 -9.34 -4.15
N GLN A 20 3.17 -8.14 -4.57
CA GLN A 20 3.86 -7.15 -3.74
C GLN A 20 2.92 -6.55 -2.68
N VAL A 21 1.67 -6.27 -3.06
CA VAL A 21 0.63 -5.83 -2.11
C VAL A 21 0.37 -6.93 -1.08
N ASN A 22 0.25 -8.18 -1.51
CA ASN A 22 0.06 -9.33 -0.62
C ASN A 22 1.23 -9.53 0.33
N LEU A 23 2.47 -9.27 -0.10
CA LEU A 23 3.64 -9.31 0.77
C LEU A 23 3.53 -8.26 1.88
N ALA A 24 3.18 -7.02 1.53
CA ALA A 24 3.00 -5.94 2.48
C ALA A 24 1.84 -6.19 3.46
N LEU A 25 0.77 -6.88 3.04
CA LEU A 25 -0.40 -7.13 3.88
C LEU A 25 -0.15 -8.12 5.03
N ARG A 26 0.82 -9.04 4.91
CA ARG A 26 1.04 -10.14 5.87
C ARG A 26 1.21 -9.66 7.32
N ASP A 27 1.88 -8.52 7.53
CA ASP A 27 2.23 -8.00 8.85
C ASP A 27 1.45 -6.75 9.28
N THR A 28 0.31 -6.46 8.64
CA THR A 28 -0.41 -5.17 8.83
C THR A 28 -1.59 -5.20 9.78
N GLN A 29 -1.92 -6.37 10.38
CA GLN A 29 -3.09 -6.54 11.25
C GLN A 29 -4.40 -5.97 10.65
N ALA A 30 -4.51 -5.94 9.31
CA ALA A 30 -5.59 -5.29 8.56
C ALA A 30 -5.75 -3.77 8.82
N ILE A 31 -4.72 -3.10 9.29
CA ILE A 31 -4.67 -1.64 9.51
C ILE A 31 -4.20 -0.97 8.21
N PRO A 32 -5.06 -0.20 7.50
CA PRO A 32 -4.73 0.38 6.20
C PRO A 32 -3.48 1.26 6.23
N CYS A 33 -3.29 2.06 7.28
CA CYS A 33 -2.14 2.95 7.41
C CYS A 33 -0.79 2.21 7.59
N GLN A 34 -0.81 0.91 7.89
CA GLN A 34 0.42 0.11 8.00
C GLN A 34 0.88 -0.43 6.63
N VAL A 35 -0.02 -0.60 5.66
CA VAL A 35 0.30 -1.14 4.33
C VAL A 35 1.34 -0.27 3.59
N PRO A 36 1.21 1.06 3.51
CA PRO A 36 2.19 1.91 2.82
C PRO A 36 3.57 1.83 3.49
N MET A 37 3.59 1.76 4.82
CA MET A 37 4.84 1.60 5.58
C MET A 37 5.52 0.26 5.30
N GLN A 38 4.78 -0.84 5.16
CA GLN A 38 5.36 -2.13 4.81
C GLN A 38 5.86 -2.17 3.36
N LEU A 39 5.11 -1.58 2.43
CA LEU A 39 5.56 -1.44 1.03
C LEU A 39 6.90 -0.70 0.96
N TRP A 40 7.06 0.39 1.70
CA TRP A 40 8.32 1.14 1.75
C TRP A 40 9.45 0.35 2.42
N LYS A 41 9.18 -0.32 3.54
CA LYS A 41 10.18 -1.16 4.25
C LYS A 41 10.73 -2.28 3.37
N TYR A 42 9.89 -2.87 2.52
CA TYR A 42 10.31 -3.90 1.57
C TYR A 42 10.95 -3.34 0.30
N GLY A 43 11.02 -2.02 0.14
CA GLY A 43 11.56 -1.38 -1.07
C GLY A 43 10.68 -1.54 -2.31
N LEU A 44 9.39 -1.82 -2.12
CA LEU A 44 8.40 -2.05 -3.19
C LEU A 44 7.89 -0.72 -3.78
N ILE A 45 8.03 0.36 -3.02
CA ILE A 45 7.67 1.72 -3.42
C ILE A 45 8.76 2.71 -3.02
N ASN A 46 8.82 3.84 -3.72
CA ASN A 46 9.67 4.96 -3.35
C ASN A 46 8.95 5.97 -2.43
N MET A 47 9.69 6.98 -1.95
CA MET A 47 9.16 8.00 -1.05
C MET A 47 7.99 8.79 -1.67
N THR A 48 8.06 9.13 -2.95
CA THR A 48 6.99 9.87 -3.66
C THR A 48 5.70 9.05 -3.75
N GLN A 49 5.80 7.74 -4.01
CA GLN A 49 4.66 6.84 -3.99
C GLN A 49 4.11 6.69 -2.57
N LEU A 50 4.97 6.61 -1.55
CA LEU A 50 4.56 6.56 -0.16
C LEU A 50 3.72 7.79 0.23
N GLU A 51 4.20 8.99 -0.10
CA GLU A 51 3.48 10.25 0.11
C GLU A 51 2.12 10.24 -0.61
N LYS A 52 2.08 9.89 -1.90
CA LYS A 52 0.83 9.79 -2.67
C LYS A 52 -0.18 8.82 -2.05
N ILE A 53 0.28 7.71 -1.46
CA ILE A 53 -0.62 6.77 -0.78
C ILE A 53 -1.16 7.37 0.53
N PHE A 54 -0.34 8.09 1.29
CA PHE A 54 -0.79 8.77 2.50
C PHE A 54 -1.76 9.91 2.19
N ASP A 55 -1.52 10.71 1.15
CA ASP A 55 -2.44 11.74 0.69
C ASP A 55 -3.80 11.17 0.27
N TRP A 56 -3.82 9.96 -0.30
CA TRP A 56 -5.06 9.27 -0.66
C TRP A 56 -5.80 8.70 0.57
N LEU A 57 -5.09 8.43 1.67
CA LEU A 57 -5.65 7.88 2.90
C LEU A 57 -6.31 8.92 3.81
N GLU A 58 -6.02 10.21 3.64
CA GLU A 58 -6.71 11.33 4.31
C GLU A 58 -8.19 11.44 3.89
#